data_AF-A0AAE4RI72-F1
#
_entry.id   AF-A0AAE4RI72-F1
#
_cell.length_a   1.000
_cell.length_b   1.000
_cell.length_c   1.000
_cell.angle_alpha   90.00
_cell.angle_beta   90.00
_cell.angle_gamma   90.00
#
_symmetry.space_group_name_H-M   'P 1'
#
loop_
_entity.id
_entity.type
_entity.pdbx_description
1 polymer ?
#
loop_
_entity_poly.entity_id
_entity_poly.type
_entity_poly.pdbx_seq_one_letter_code
_entity_poly.pdbx_strand_id
1 'polypeptide(L)'
;MTTSTSEHPAIASVDANGTERITVFDDDSSVICGAYRPAGHLYWRLYLTAAVASADLPTSQIPPAHLLSARREDACRWLEIIGHLYTHPGAIAA
;
A
#
# COMPACT_ATOMS: atom_id res chain seq x y z
N MET A 1 -21.85 8.20 10.08
CA MET A 1 -20.61 7.41 10.15
C MET A 1 -20.58 6.53 8.91
N THR A 2 -19.88 6.94 7.86
CA THR A 2 -19.66 6.09 6.69
C THR A 2 -18.53 5.12 7.03
N THR A 3 -18.89 3.89 7.36
CA THR A 3 -17.94 2.78 7.35
C THR A 3 -17.58 2.54 5.89
N SER A 4 -16.52 3.18 5.41
CA SER A 4 -15.89 2.79 4.15
C SER A 4 -15.39 1.38 4.36
N THR A 5 -16.17 0.40 3.90
CA THR A 5 -15.70 -0.98 3.77
C THR A 5 -14.53 -0.90 2.82
N SER A 6 -13.30 -0.95 3.35
CA SER A 6 -12.10 -1.02 2.52
C SER A 6 -12.31 -2.19 1.58
N GLU A 7 -12.37 -1.92 0.27
CA GLU A 7 -12.64 -2.93 -0.77
C GLU A 7 -11.61 -4.07 -0.74
N HIS A 8 -10.48 -3.83 -0.08
CA HIS A 8 -9.40 -4.80 0.11
C HIS A 8 -9.12 -4.99 1.61
N PRO A 9 -8.96 -6.23 2.08
CA PRO A 9 -8.58 -6.49 3.45
C PRO A 9 -7.16 -5.96 3.71
N ALA A 10 -7.06 -5.01 4.65
CA ALA A 10 -5.79 -4.52 5.15
C ALA A 10 -5.47 -5.20 6.50
N ILE A 11 -4.39 -5.98 6.55
CA ILE A 11 -3.95 -6.64 7.80
C ILE A 11 -2.84 -5.79 8.44
N ALA A 12 -3.08 -5.34 9.67
CA ALA A 12 -2.08 -4.70 10.51
C ALA A 12 -1.40 -5.74 11.40
N SER A 13 -0.07 -5.75 11.41
CA SER A 13 0.74 -6.66 12.23
C SER A 13 2.00 -5.97 12.75
N VAL A 14 2.62 -6.58 13.77
CA VAL A 14 3.93 -6.19 14.28
C VAL A 14 4.81 -7.44 14.28
N ASP A 15 5.96 -7.39 13.60
CA ASP A 15 6.89 -8.52 13.58
C ASP A 15 7.75 -8.60 14.86
N ALA A 16 8.48 -9.71 15.03
CA ALA A 16 9.32 -9.95 16.20
C ALA A 16 10.41 -8.89 16.43
N ASN A 17 10.77 -8.15 15.37
CA ASN A 17 11.75 -7.07 15.43
C ASN A 17 11.10 -5.72 15.79
N GLY A 18 9.80 -5.70 16.08
CA GLY A 18 9.03 -4.50 16.38
C GLY A 18 8.68 -3.66 15.15
N THR A 19 8.82 -4.21 13.94
CA THR A 19 8.38 -3.50 12.73
C THR A 19 6.87 -3.61 12.61
N GLU A 20 6.20 -2.47 12.56
CA GLU A 20 4.77 -2.43 12.22
C GLU A 20 4.58 -2.55 10.71
N ARG A 21 3.56 -3.30 10.30
CA ARG A 21 3.23 -3.54 8.90
C ARG A 21 1.72 -3.42 8.70
N ILE A 22 1.34 -2.86 7.56
CA ILE A 22 -0.01 -2.86 7.03
C ILE A 22 0.10 -3.42 5.61
N THR A 23 -0.61 -4.50 5.33
CA THR A 23 -0.54 -5.19 4.02
C THR A 23 -1.93 -5.27 3.44
N VAL A 24 -2.07 -4.88 2.17
CA VAL A 24 -3.31 -4.92 1.42
C VAL A 24 -3.24 -6.08 0.44
N PHE A 25 -4.28 -6.91 0.44
CA PHE A 25 -4.40 -8.09 -0.41
C PHE A 25 -5.51 -7.91 -1.44
N ASP A 26 -5.39 -8.57 -2.58
CA ASP A 26 -6.51 -8.78 -3.51
C ASP A 26 -7.44 -9.90 -3.01
N ASP A 27 -8.52 -10.14 -3.76
CA ASP A 27 -9.50 -11.18 -3.46
C ASP A 27 -8.90 -12.60 -3.45
N ASP A 28 -7.82 -12.82 -4.20
CA ASP A 28 -7.06 -14.09 -4.26
C ASP A 28 -5.99 -14.21 -3.16
N SER A 29 -5.98 -13.28 -2.19
CA SER A 29 -4.99 -13.20 -1.11
C SER A 29 -3.55 -12.93 -1.57
N SER A 30 -3.35 -12.41 -2.77
CA SER A 30 -2.05 -11.92 -3.24
C SER A 30 -1.81 -10.51 -2.73
N VAL A 31 -0.56 -10.17 -2.41
CA VAL A 31 -0.21 -8.84 -1.92
C VAL A 31 -0.23 -7.84 -3.08
N ILE A 32 -0.98 -6.75 -2.91
CA ILE A 32 -1.03 -5.63 -3.86
C ILE A 32 0.01 -4.57 -3.45
N CYS A 33 -0.09 -4.12 -2.20
CA CYS A 33 0.74 -3.06 -1.66
C CYS A 33 0.79 -3.14 -0.13
N GLY A 34 1.68 -2.37 0.47
CA GLY A 34 1.74 -2.28 1.92
C GLY A 34 2.55 -1.10 2.40
N ALA A 35 2.48 -0.87 3.70
CA ALA A 35 3.30 0.10 4.40
C ALA A 35 3.94 -0.56 5.61
N TYR A 36 5.17 -0.17 5.93
CA TYR A 36 5.85 -0.65 7.13
C TYR A 36 6.65 0.44 7.81
N ARG A 37 6.73 0.35 9.14
CA ARG A 37 7.57 1.22 9.98
C ARG A 37 8.51 0.34 10.79
N PRO A 38 9.80 0.29 10.43
CA PRO A 38 10.78 -0.45 11.23
C PRO A 38 10.90 0.12 12.64
N ALA A 39 11.28 -0.73 13.59
CA ALA A 39 11.48 -0.30 14.97
C ALA A 39 12.50 0.84 15.05
N GLY A 40 12.16 1.90 15.79
CA GLY A 40 13.02 3.09 15.94
C GLY A 40 12.97 4.07 14.75
N HIS A 41 12.19 3.81 13.70
CA HIS A 41 12.01 4.75 12.60
C HIS A 41 10.78 5.64 12.79
N LEU A 42 10.90 6.91 12.40
CA LEU A 42 9.83 7.90 12.50
C LEU A 42 8.81 7.82 11.35
N TYR A 43 9.22 7.26 10.21
CA TYR A 43 8.43 7.29 8.98
C TYR A 43 7.96 5.89 8.58
N TRP A 44 6.72 5.83 8.11
CA TRP A 44 6.17 4.70 7.37
C TRP A 44 6.72 4.71 5.94
N ARG A 45 7.09 3.53 5.46
CA ARG A 45 7.58 3.28 4.11
C ARG A 45 6.54 2.50 3.35
N LEU A 46 6.05 3.06 2.25
CA LEU A 46 5.13 2.35 1.37
C LEU A 46 5.90 1.47 0.37
N TYR A 47 5.27 0.40 -0.09
CA TYR A 47 5.78 -0.44 -1.17
C TYR A 47 4.61 -0.98 -2.01
N LEU A 48 4.90 -1.21 -3.29
CA LEU A 48 4.03 -1.83 -4.27
C LEU A 48 4.62 -3.19 -4.63
N THR A 49 3.79 -4.20 -4.91
CA THR A 49 4.33 -5.48 -5.39
C THR A 49 4.73 -5.41 -6.84
N ALA A 50 5.60 -6.33 -7.26
CA ALA A 50 6.07 -6.42 -8.64
C ALA A 50 4.90 -6.58 -9.62
N ALA A 51 3.83 -7.29 -9.25
CA ALA A 51 2.63 -7.46 -10.08
C ALA A 51 1.93 -6.12 -10.38
N VAL A 52 1.91 -5.19 -9.40
CA VAL A 52 1.37 -3.83 -9.57
C VAL A 52 2.36 -2.94 -10.31
N ALA A 53 3.66 -3.07 -10.04
CA ALA A 53 4.71 -2.26 -10.67
C ALA A 53 5.01 -2.67 -12.12
N SER A 54 4.66 -3.89 -12.53
CA SER A 54 4.91 -4.44 -13.88
C SER A 54 3.81 -4.15 -14.89
N ALA A 55 2.69 -3.55 -14.47
CA ALA A 55 1.65 -3.09 -15.38
C ALA A 55 2.14 -1.84 -16.14
N ASP A 56 2.72 -2.05 -17.33
CA ASP A 56 2.99 -1.05 -18.38
C ASP A 56 3.84 0.18 -18.02
N LEU A 57 4.70 0.12 -17.00
CA LEU A 57 5.69 1.17 -16.74
C LEU A 57 7.03 0.82 -17.42
N PRO A 58 7.56 1.65 -18.34
CA PRO A 58 8.93 1.50 -18.79
C PRO A 58 9.84 1.61 -17.57
N THR A 59 10.80 0.68 -17.44
CA THR A 59 11.68 0.44 -16.28
C THR A 59 12.39 1.69 -15.73
N SER A 60 12.40 2.79 -16.50
CA SER A 60 12.94 4.10 -16.14
C SER A 60 12.01 4.95 -15.24
N GLN A 61 10.75 4.56 -15.01
CA GLN A 61 9.77 5.33 -14.22
C GLN A 61 9.31 4.62 -12.94
N ILE A 62 10.07 3.61 -12.48
CA ILE A 62 9.80 2.98 -11.18
C ILE A 62 9.89 4.08 -10.11
N PRO A 63 8.80 4.37 -9.37
CA PRO A 63 8.83 5.38 -8.31
C PRO A 63 9.92 5.02 -7.30
N PRO A 64 10.55 6.00 -6.63
CA PRO A 64 11.52 5.71 -5.57
C PRO A 64 10.94 4.67 -4.61
N ALA A 65 11.75 3.66 -4.26
CA ALA A 65 11.32 2.38 -3.70
C ALA A 65 10.36 2.49 -2.50
N HIS A 66 10.37 3.63 -1.80
CA HIS A 66 9.44 3.90 -0.70
C HIS A 66 8.98 5.37 -0.71
N LEU A 67 7.67 5.60 -0.85
CA LEU A 67 7.07 6.85 -0.40
C LEU A 67 7.14 6.90 1.12
N LEU A 68 7.55 8.04 1.67
CA LEU A 68 7.65 8.26 3.10
C LEU A 68 6.39 8.96 3.60
N SER A 69 5.76 8.37 4.61
CA SER A 69 4.63 8.97 5.31
C SER A 69 4.98 9.13 6.79
N ALA A 70 4.87 10.34 7.33
CA ALA A 70 5.14 10.59 8.75
C ALA A 70 4.08 9.96 9.67
N ARG A 71 2.85 9.81 9.18
CA ARG A 71 1.73 9.34 9.99
C ARG A 71 1.21 8.00 9.49
N ARG A 72 0.78 7.16 10.43
CA ARG A 72 0.13 5.87 10.10
C ARG A 72 -1.14 6.10 9.29
N GLU A 73 -1.93 7.10 9.65
CA GLU A 73 -3.18 7.43 8.94
C GLU A 73 -2.95 7.79 7.47
N ASP A 74 -1.89 8.56 7.19
CA ASP A 74 -1.54 8.93 5.82
C ASP A 74 -1.03 7.71 5.04
N ALA A 75 -0.31 6.79 5.69
CA ALA A 75 0.07 5.52 5.08
C ALA A 75 -1.18 4.67 4.75
N CYS A 76 -2.15 4.56 5.66
CA CYS A 76 -3.42 3.87 5.39
C CYS A 76 -4.17 4.49 4.20
N ARG A 77 -4.29 5.82 4.17
CA ARG A 77 -4.99 6.52 3.08
C ARG A 77 -4.33 6.25 1.72
N TRP A 78 -3.01 6.26 1.66
CA TRP A 78 -2.30 5.90 0.43
C TRP A 78 -2.56 4.45 0.01
N LEU A 79 -2.57 3.51 0.95
CA LEU A 79 -2.87 2.11 0.67
C LEU A 79 -4.31 1.90 0.17
N GLU A 80 -5.28 2.62 0.73
CA GLU A 80 -6.67 2.61 0.26
C GLU A 80 -6.77 3.12 -1.19
N ILE A 81 -6.10 4.23 -1.50
CA ILE A 81 -6.07 4.80 -2.87
C ILE A 81 -5.44 3.80 -3.85
N ILE A 82 -4.30 3.20 -3.48
CA ILE A 82 -3.60 2.24 -4.33
C ILE A 82 -4.46 0.99 -4.56
N GLY A 83 -5.07 0.43 -3.51
CA GLY A 83 -5.97 -0.71 -3.64
C GLY A 83 -7.19 -0.40 -4.53
N HIS A 84 -7.79 0.77 -4.33
CA HIS A 84 -8.91 1.21 -5.17
C HIS A 84 -8.53 1.31 -6.66
N LEU A 85 -7.38 1.92 -6.96
CA LEU A 85 -6.86 2.05 -8.33
C LEU A 85 -6.50 0.69 -8.96
N TYR A 86 -6.01 -0.25 -8.14
CA TYR A 86 -5.71 -1.61 -8.61
C TYR A 86 -6.98 -2.33 -9.12
N THR A 87 -8.12 -2.16 -8.43
CA THR A 87 -9.41 -2.75 -8.85
C THR A 87 -10.09 -1.96 -9.97
N HIS A 88 -9.84 -0.65 -10.05
CA HIS A 88 -10.52 0.26 -10.99
C HIS A 88 -9.51 1.00 -11.89
N PRO A 89 -8.77 0.29 -12.77
CA PRO A 89 -7.73 0.90 -13.60
C PRO A 89 -8.25 2.00 -14.56
N GLY A 90 -9.56 2.05 -14.83
CA GLY A 90 -10.20 3.08 -15.66
C GLY A 90 -10.69 4.33 -14.90
N ALA A 91 -10.63 4.38 -13.57
CA ALA A 91 -11.15 5.49 -12.77
C ALA A 91 -10.35 6.81 -12.90
N ILE A 92 -9.22 6.76 -13.59
CA ILE A 92 -8.30 7.90 -13.80
C ILE A 92 -8.69 8.75 -15.03
N ALA A 93 -9.69 8.33 -15.81
CA ALA A 93 -10.02 8.88 -17.13
C ALA A 93 -11.35 9.67 -17.22
N ALA A 94 -11.87 10.20 -16.11
CA ALA A 94 -13.09 11.02 -16.09
C ALA A 94 -12.82 12.48 -15.67
#